data_AF-A0A2D4SSD7-F1
#
_entry.id   AF-A0A2D4SSD7-F1
#
_cell.length_a   1.000
_cell.length_b   1.000
_cell.length_c   1.000
_cell.angle_alpha   90.00
_cell.angle_beta   90.00
_cell.angle_gamma   90.00
#
_symmetry.space_group_name_H-M   'P 1'
#
loop_
_entity.id
_entity.type
_entity.pdbx_description
1 polymer ?
#
loop_
_entity_poly.entity_id
_entity_poly.type
_entity_poly.pdbx_seq_one_letter_code
_entity_poly.pdbx_strand_id
1 'polypeptide(L)'
;TLYGISPPSTVYSFDEHLLDWNIVANVNHSGGTLNGFCIDSSSRMYATVGNQIYTIDTTIGSATLVGNLGGVFQSSGDCVVDKIDGIYMTSSGVQGDDFVRINPVTGEGTLVGNTGVSGIYGLTSAWGYMFGFTGQGQLVEIDKMTGQAQVIHSFPNIVFYGAASSAMR
;
A
#
# COMPACT_ATOMS: atom_id res chain seq x y z
N THR A 1 12.19 -13.43 0.98
CA THR A 1 12.37 -12.75 -0.32
C THR A 1 11.87 -11.33 -0.22
N LEU A 2 12.64 -10.37 -0.71
CA LEU A 2 12.24 -8.96 -0.79
C LEU A 2 11.63 -8.69 -2.17
N TYR A 3 10.57 -7.90 -2.20
CA TYR A 3 9.90 -7.44 -3.41
C TYR A 3 9.84 -5.91 -3.41
N GLY A 4 9.75 -5.34 -4.60
CA GLY A 4 9.63 -3.89 -4.78
C GLY A 4 8.89 -3.55 -6.05
N ILE A 5 8.48 -2.30 -6.16
CA ILE A 5 7.82 -1.76 -7.36
C ILE A 5 8.59 -0.55 -7.88
N SER A 6 8.57 -0.36 -9.18
CA SER A 6 9.02 0.88 -9.82
C SER A 6 7.90 1.41 -10.72
N PRO A 7 7.51 2.68 -10.57
CA PRO A 7 6.72 3.36 -11.57
C PRO A 7 7.38 3.25 -12.97
N PRO A 8 6.58 3.18 -14.04
CA PRO A 8 5.13 3.24 -14.01
C PRO A 8 4.44 1.94 -13.58
N SER A 9 5.06 0.76 -13.77
CA SER A 9 4.31 -0.50 -13.76
C SER A 9 5.08 -1.76 -13.36
N THR A 10 6.35 -1.70 -13.00
CA THR A 10 7.19 -2.90 -12.88
C THR A 10 7.28 -3.38 -11.45
N VAL A 11 7.16 -4.70 -11.25
CA VAL A 11 7.36 -5.40 -9.99
C VAL A 11 8.68 -6.17 -10.05
N TYR A 12 9.46 -6.11 -8.97
CA TYR A 12 10.76 -6.76 -8.86
C TYR A 12 10.83 -7.68 -7.65
N SER A 13 11.74 -8.65 -7.72
CA SER A 13 12.18 -9.47 -6.59
C SER A 13 13.69 -9.34 -6.45
N PHE A 14 14.17 -9.34 -5.21
CA PHE A 14 15.60 -9.32 -4.92
C PHE A 14 16.13 -10.74 -4.75
N ASP A 15 17.15 -11.08 -5.53
CA ASP A 15 17.94 -12.31 -5.37
C ASP A 15 19.09 -12.05 -4.39
N GLU A 16 19.01 -12.67 -3.21
CA GLU A 16 20.01 -12.49 -2.15
C GLU A 16 21.35 -13.17 -2.44
N HIS A 17 21.38 -14.18 -3.31
CA HIS A 17 22.61 -14.87 -3.69
C HIS A 17 23.40 -14.07 -4.72
N LEU A 18 22.69 -13.44 -5.66
CA LEU A 18 23.29 -12.63 -6.72
C LEU A 18 23.41 -11.15 -6.35
N LEU A 19 22.74 -10.71 -5.27
CA LEU A 19 22.62 -9.31 -4.87
C LEU A 19 22.05 -8.42 -5.99
N ASP A 20 21.06 -8.93 -6.72
CA ASP A 20 20.48 -8.28 -7.90
C ASP A 20 18.95 -8.29 -7.91
N TRP A 21 18.34 -7.38 -8.67
CA TRP A 21 16.89 -7.25 -8.81
C TRP A 21 16.40 -7.85 -10.12
N ASN A 22 15.50 -8.82 -10.01
CA ASN A 22 14.86 -9.48 -11.15
C ASN A 22 13.45 -8.94 -11.38
N ILE A 23 13.09 -8.68 -12.64
CA ILE A 23 11.71 -8.35 -13.01
C ILE A 23 10.83 -9.56 -12.76
N VAL A 24 9.76 -9.35 -11.99
CA VAL A 24 8.74 -10.35 -11.69
C VAL A 24 7.59 -10.23 -12.67
N ALA A 25 7.04 -9.01 -12.83
CA ALA A 25 5.89 -8.75 -13.66
C ALA A 25 5.86 -7.28 -14.12
N ASN A 26 5.16 -7.03 -15.22
CA ASN A 26 4.73 -5.69 -15.61
C ASN A 26 3.21 -5.59 -15.47
N VAL A 27 2.74 -4.62 -14.70
CA VAL A 27 1.32 -4.37 -14.48
C VAL A 27 0.77 -3.56 -15.64
N ASN A 28 0.04 -4.20 -16.55
CA ASN A 28 -0.65 -3.49 -17.63
C ASN A 28 -1.89 -2.80 -17.07
N HIS A 29 -1.80 -1.48 -16.88
CA HIS A 29 -2.89 -0.64 -16.37
C HIS A 29 -3.14 0.55 -17.30
N SER A 30 -4.32 1.16 -17.20
CA SER A 30 -4.76 2.25 -18.07
C SER A 30 -4.79 3.63 -17.39
N GLY A 31 -4.46 3.72 -16.10
CA GLY A 31 -4.40 4.99 -15.36
C GLY A 31 -3.24 5.05 -14.38
N GLY A 32 -2.72 6.26 -14.12
CA GLY A 32 -1.79 6.54 -13.01
C GLY A 32 -0.42 5.87 -13.07
N THR A 33 0.18 5.67 -11.89
CA THR A 33 1.44 4.95 -11.66
C THR A 33 1.24 3.92 -10.55
N LEU A 34 1.88 2.76 -10.69
CA LEU A 34 2.03 1.78 -9.62
C LEU A 34 2.73 2.41 -8.42
N ASN A 35 2.01 2.58 -7.31
CA ASN A 35 2.49 3.33 -6.15
C ASN A 35 2.26 2.65 -4.80
N GLY A 36 1.54 1.53 -4.75
CA GLY A 36 1.43 0.72 -3.54
C GLY A 36 1.58 -0.76 -3.84
N PHE A 37 2.19 -1.48 -2.90
CA PHE A 37 2.43 -2.91 -3.01
C PHE A 37 2.39 -3.58 -1.64
N CYS A 38 1.67 -4.69 -1.54
CA CYS A 38 1.52 -5.42 -0.29
C CYS A 38 1.33 -6.92 -0.53
N ILE A 39 1.70 -7.74 0.45
CA ILE A 39 1.68 -9.20 0.36
C ILE A 39 0.89 -9.75 1.54
N ASP A 40 -0.06 -10.65 1.28
CA ASP A 40 -0.83 -11.32 2.33
C ASP A 40 -0.10 -12.53 2.95
N SER A 41 -0.69 -13.11 4.00
CA SER A 41 -0.12 -14.26 4.71
C SER A 41 0.02 -15.52 3.84
N SER A 42 -0.71 -15.58 2.72
CA SER A 42 -0.70 -16.68 1.74
C SER A 42 0.23 -16.40 0.55
N SER A 43 1.11 -15.39 0.65
CA SER A 43 2.00 -14.93 -0.43
C SER A 43 1.28 -14.36 -1.65
N ARG A 44 0.00 -13.98 -1.56
CA ARG A 44 -0.66 -13.25 -2.64
C ARG A 44 -0.21 -11.81 -2.61
N MET A 45 0.15 -11.31 -3.79
CA MET A 45 0.67 -9.96 -3.95
C MET A 45 -0.40 -9.07 -4.56
N TYR A 46 -0.50 -7.87 -4.00
CA TYR A 46 -1.43 -6.83 -4.42
C TYR A 46 -0.67 -5.57 -4.79
N ALA A 47 -1.16 -4.87 -5.80
CA ALA A 47 -0.61 -3.65 -6.31
C ALA A 47 -1.72 -2.61 -6.52
N THR A 48 -1.53 -1.39 -6.06
CA THR A 48 -2.46 -0.27 -6.27
C THR A 48 -1.93 0.69 -7.32
N VAL A 49 -2.83 1.14 -8.19
CA VAL A 49 -2.55 2.02 -9.31
C VAL A 49 -3.73 2.99 -9.49
N GLY A 50 -3.59 4.25 -9.08
CA GLY A 50 -4.72 5.20 -9.12
C GLY A 50 -5.92 4.66 -8.35
N ASN A 51 -7.06 4.44 -9.03
CA ASN A 51 -8.24 3.79 -8.44
C ASN A 51 -8.30 2.28 -8.67
N GLN A 52 -7.25 1.62 -9.12
CA GLN A 52 -7.28 0.20 -9.44
C GLN A 52 -6.44 -0.61 -8.45
N ILE A 53 -6.84 -1.86 -8.22
CA ILE A 53 -6.05 -2.85 -7.49
C ILE A 53 -5.89 -4.12 -8.34
N TYR A 54 -4.66 -4.63 -8.37
CA TYR A 54 -4.25 -5.78 -9.15
C TYR A 54 -3.72 -6.87 -8.23
N THR A 55 -3.95 -8.14 -8.57
CA THR A 55 -3.15 -9.26 -8.07
C THR A 55 -1.97 -9.51 -9.00
N ILE A 56 -0.86 -9.96 -8.45
CA ILE A 56 0.34 -10.32 -9.21
C ILE A 56 0.63 -11.81 -9.02
N ASP A 57 0.71 -12.52 -10.14
CA ASP A 57 1.18 -13.90 -10.20
C ASP A 57 2.66 -13.90 -10.58
N THR A 58 3.51 -14.27 -9.61
CA THR A 58 4.96 -14.31 -9.78
C THR A 58 5.45 -15.55 -10.54
N THR A 59 4.61 -16.57 -10.69
CA THR A 59 4.99 -17.81 -11.40
C THR A 59 4.99 -17.60 -12.91
N ILE A 60 4.05 -16.80 -13.41
CA ILE A 60 3.89 -16.48 -14.83
C ILE A 60 4.17 -15.00 -15.17
N GLY A 61 4.50 -14.19 -14.16
CA GLY A 61 4.84 -12.78 -14.33
C GLY A 61 3.69 -11.91 -14.83
N SER A 62 2.46 -12.22 -14.43
CA SER A 62 1.25 -11.54 -14.90
C SER A 62 0.57 -10.76 -13.78
N ALA A 63 -0.04 -9.62 -14.12
CA ALA A 63 -0.93 -8.88 -13.23
C ALA A 63 -2.37 -8.99 -13.71
N THR A 64 -3.32 -9.18 -12.80
CA THR A 64 -4.75 -9.29 -13.11
C THR A 64 -5.52 -8.24 -12.31
N LEU A 65 -6.39 -7.48 -12.99
CA LEU A 65 -7.24 -6.49 -12.34
C LEU A 65 -8.23 -7.20 -11.40
N VAL A 66 -8.24 -6.79 -10.13
CA VAL A 66 -9.22 -7.25 -9.15
C VAL A 66 -10.46 -6.36 -9.18
N GLY A 67 -10.25 -5.03 -9.20
CA GLY A 67 -11.34 -4.05 -9.23
C GLY A 67 -10.87 -2.60 -9.15
N ASN A 68 -11.83 -1.67 -9.06
CA ASN A 68 -11.60 -0.23 -9.23
C ASN A 68 -11.82 0.61 -7.94
N LEU A 69 -11.51 0.09 -6.75
CA LEU A 69 -11.56 0.85 -5.48
C LEU A 69 -12.87 1.65 -5.28
N GLY A 70 -14.00 1.08 -5.73
CA GLY A 70 -15.32 1.73 -5.69
C GLY A 70 -15.48 2.96 -6.59
N GLY A 71 -14.48 3.30 -7.42
CA GLY A 71 -14.49 4.42 -8.37
C GLY A 71 -14.22 5.79 -7.75
N VAL A 72 -14.19 5.89 -6.42
CA VAL A 72 -14.10 7.16 -5.67
C VAL A 72 -12.78 7.32 -4.90
N PHE A 73 -12.09 6.23 -4.62
CA PHE A 73 -10.80 6.25 -3.91
C PHE A 73 -9.63 6.23 -4.90
N GLN A 74 -8.54 6.89 -4.52
CA GLN A 74 -7.31 6.99 -5.30
C GLN A 74 -6.14 6.68 -4.37
N SER A 75 -5.33 5.68 -4.70
CA SER A 75 -4.16 5.27 -3.92
C SER A 75 -3.20 6.45 -3.71
N SER A 76 -2.97 6.85 -2.46
CA SER A 76 -1.99 7.89 -2.12
C SER A 76 -0.54 7.40 -2.22
N GLY A 77 -0.31 6.11 -1.98
CA GLY A 77 1.00 5.48 -1.87
C GLY A 77 0.85 4.01 -1.50
N ASP A 78 1.53 3.58 -0.44
CA ASP A 78 1.55 2.18 -0.03
C ASP A 78 0.17 1.62 0.31
N CYS A 79 -0.01 0.33 -0.03
CA CYS A 79 -1.00 -0.52 0.61
C CYS A 79 -0.30 -1.39 1.66
N VAL A 80 -1.08 -1.94 2.59
CA VAL A 80 -0.58 -2.86 3.60
C VAL A 80 -1.59 -3.95 3.88
N VAL A 81 -1.09 -5.16 4.19
CA VAL A 81 -1.90 -6.25 4.75
C VAL A 81 -1.65 -6.35 6.25
N ASP A 82 -2.71 -6.42 7.05
CA ASP A 82 -2.60 -6.64 8.49
C ASP A 82 -2.48 -8.12 8.88
N LYS A 83 -2.35 -8.43 10.18
CA LYS A 83 -2.20 -9.81 10.68
C LYS A 83 -3.44 -10.72 10.50
N ILE A 84 -4.58 -10.18 10.06
CA ILE A 84 -5.81 -10.94 9.80
C ILE A 84 -6.21 -10.86 8.31
N ASP A 85 -5.25 -10.58 7.43
CA ASP A 85 -5.40 -10.47 5.98
C ASP A 85 -6.39 -9.37 5.51
N GLY A 86 -6.53 -8.31 6.30
CA GLY A 86 -7.19 -7.07 5.87
C GLY A 86 -6.22 -6.21 5.06
N ILE A 87 -6.64 -5.81 3.85
CA ILE A 87 -5.87 -4.87 3.00
C ILE A 87 -6.33 -3.44 3.29
N TYR A 88 -5.37 -2.55 3.51
CA TYR A 88 -5.60 -1.14 3.79
C TYR A 88 -4.73 -0.24 2.91
N MET A 89 -5.20 0.98 2.67
CA MET A 89 -4.44 2.04 2.03
C MET A 89 -4.89 3.40 2.57
N THR A 90 -4.10 4.44 2.32
CA THR A 90 -4.56 5.82 2.37
C THR A 90 -4.96 6.30 0.98
N SER A 91 -5.96 7.18 0.91
CA SER A 91 -6.52 7.64 -0.35
C SER A 91 -6.68 9.15 -0.43
N SER A 92 -6.25 9.75 -1.53
CA SER A 92 -6.45 11.17 -1.85
C SER A 92 -7.84 11.47 -2.43
N GLY A 93 -8.80 10.56 -2.23
CA GLY A 93 -10.15 10.58 -2.77
C GLY A 93 -11.13 11.48 -1.99
N VAL A 94 -12.23 10.89 -1.52
CA VAL A 94 -13.47 11.58 -1.06
C VAL A 94 -13.23 12.79 -0.17
N GLN A 95 -12.42 12.65 0.88
CA GLN A 95 -12.12 13.76 1.81
C GLN A 95 -10.63 14.15 1.82
N GLY A 96 -9.80 13.41 1.07
CA GLY A 96 -8.34 13.54 1.10
C GLY A 96 -7.73 12.86 2.33
N ASP A 97 -6.72 12.03 2.10
CA ASP A 97 -6.06 11.21 3.13
C ASP A 97 -7.05 10.35 3.94
N ASP A 98 -7.99 9.73 3.21
CA ASP A 98 -8.95 8.76 3.73
C ASP A 98 -8.24 7.44 4.08
N PHE A 99 -8.53 6.87 5.26
CA PHE A 99 -8.14 5.51 5.58
C PHE A 99 -9.18 4.54 5.02
N VAL A 100 -8.75 3.66 4.11
CA VAL A 100 -9.64 2.81 3.31
C VAL A 100 -9.26 1.34 3.50
N ARG A 101 -10.27 0.50 3.72
CA ARG A 101 -10.13 -0.96 3.68
C ARG A 101 -10.53 -1.46 2.30
N ILE A 102 -9.77 -2.39 1.72
CA ILE A 102 -10.03 -2.94 0.40
C ILE A 102 -10.55 -4.38 0.52
N ASN A 103 -11.60 -4.71 -0.22
CA ASN A 103 -12.04 -6.09 -0.40
C ASN A 103 -11.09 -6.80 -1.39
N PRO A 104 -10.35 -7.84 -0.96
CA PRO A 104 -9.34 -8.49 -1.81
C PRO A 104 -9.94 -9.32 -2.96
N VAL A 105 -11.25 -9.60 -2.93
CA VAL A 105 -11.94 -10.39 -3.96
C VAL A 105 -12.53 -9.48 -5.05
N THR A 106 -13.14 -8.36 -4.66
CA THR A 106 -13.83 -7.45 -5.60
C THR A 106 -13.04 -6.19 -5.93
N GLY A 107 -11.98 -5.90 -5.17
CA GLY A 107 -11.22 -4.66 -5.27
C GLY A 107 -12.00 -3.42 -4.81
N GLU A 108 -13.15 -3.59 -4.18
CA GLU A 108 -13.96 -2.48 -3.67
C GLU A 108 -13.33 -1.87 -2.41
N GLY A 109 -13.17 -0.54 -2.41
CA GLY A 109 -12.72 0.19 -1.24
C GLY A 109 -13.90 0.55 -0.34
N THR A 110 -13.71 0.49 0.97
CA THR A 110 -14.65 0.97 1.99
C THR A 110 -13.95 1.98 2.86
N LEU A 111 -14.52 3.19 2.98
CA LEU A 111 -14.03 4.21 3.89
C LEU A 111 -14.13 3.70 5.34
N VAL A 112 -13.01 3.70 6.05
CA VAL A 112 -12.99 3.51 7.51
C VAL A 112 -13.19 4.86 8.20
N GLY A 113 -12.46 5.88 7.74
CA GLY A 113 -12.64 7.27 8.17
C GLY A 113 -11.53 8.17 7.62
N ASN A 114 -11.68 9.48 7.81
CA ASN A 114 -10.63 10.43 7.44
C ASN A 114 -9.49 10.40 8.49
N THR A 115 -8.24 10.46 8.04
CA THR A 115 -7.09 10.40 8.97
C THR A 115 -6.85 11.68 9.75
N GLY A 116 -7.33 12.83 9.24
CA GLY A 116 -7.01 14.14 9.82
C GLY A 116 -5.54 14.57 9.66
N VAL A 117 -4.71 13.77 8.99
CA VAL A 117 -3.30 14.06 8.72
C VAL A 117 -3.02 13.89 7.25
N SER A 118 -2.45 14.92 6.62
CA SER A 118 -2.27 14.92 5.18
C SER A 118 -0.99 14.25 4.69
N GLY A 119 -1.05 13.72 3.47
CA GLY A 119 0.10 13.22 2.74
C GLY A 119 0.73 11.97 3.35
N ILE A 120 -0.07 11.05 3.87
CA ILE A 120 0.41 9.74 4.34
C ILE A 120 0.67 8.86 3.11
N TYR A 121 1.95 8.69 2.77
CA TYR A 121 2.40 7.93 1.59
C TYR A 121 2.95 6.55 1.95
N GLY A 122 3.66 6.45 3.08
CA GLY A 122 4.08 5.17 3.64
C GLY A 122 3.03 4.63 4.58
N LEU A 123 2.73 3.34 4.48
CA LEU A 123 1.76 2.67 5.35
C LEU A 123 2.27 1.30 5.75
N THR A 124 2.23 0.99 7.05
CA THR A 124 2.69 -0.30 7.56
C THR A 124 1.86 -0.77 8.75
N SER A 125 1.79 -2.08 8.96
CA SER A 125 1.17 -2.68 10.13
C SER A 125 2.22 -3.45 10.90
N ALA A 126 2.32 -3.18 12.20
CA ALA A 126 3.27 -3.81 13.09
C ALA A 126 2.67 -3.90 14.51
N TRP A 127 2.92 -5.01 15.21
CA TRP A 127 2.44 -5.23 16.59
C TRP A 127 0.93 -5.04 16.83
N GLY A 128 0.10 -5.19 15.79
CA GLY A 128 -1.35 -4.98 15.85
C GLY A 128 -1.79 -3.53 15.60
N TYR A 129 -0.83 -2.62 15.41
CA TYR A 129 -1.04 -1.21 15.11
C TYR A 129 -0.94 -0.95 13.60
N MET A 130 -1.41 0.23 13.19
CA MET A 130 -1.28 0.77 11.85
C MET A 130 -0.48 2.06 11.94
N PHE A 131 0.61 2.15 11.20
CA PHE A 131 1.49 3.32 11.19
C PHE A 131 1.55 3.92 9.79
N GLY A 132 1.51 5.25 9.75
CA GLY A 132 1.65 6.03 8.52
C GLY A 132 2.89 6.92 8.57
N PHE A 133 3.49 7.16 7.41
CA PHE A 133 4.59 8.10 7.25
C PHE A 133 4.21 9.17 6.24
N THR A 134 4.38 10.43 6.62
CA THR A 134 3.95 11.56 5.79
C THR A 134 5.07 12.13 4.95
N GLY A 135 4.69 12.81 3.87
CA GLY A 135 5.61 13.65 3.08
C GLY A 135 6.22 14.83 3.85
N GLN A 136 5.73 15.12 5.06
CA GLN A 136 6.26 16.14 5.97
C GLN A 136 7.18 15.56 7.05
N GLY A 137 7.55 14.29 6.92
CA GLY A 137 8.45 13.64 7.88
C GLY A 137 7.77 13.25 9.18
N GLN A 138 6.44 13.13 9.23
CA GLN A 138 5.73 12.70 10.42
C GLN A 138 5.54 11.18 10.43
N LEU A 139 5.68 10.59 11.60
CA LEU A 139 5.20 9.25 11.91
C LEU A 139 3.88 9.38 12.66
N VAL A 140 2.86 8.70 12.15
CA VAL A 140 1.52 8.67 12.75
C VAL A 140 1.10 7.26 13.10
N GLU A 141 0.28 7.13 14.14
CA GLU A 141 -0.48 5.91 14.44
C GLU A 141 -1.93 6.13 14.00
N ILE A 142 -2.52 5.17 13.28
CA ILE A 142 -3.87 5.23 12.74
C ILE A 142 -4.76 4.25 13.50
N ASP A 143 -5.85 4.75 14.05
CA ASP A 143 -6.89 3.90 14.65
C ASP A 143 -7.65 3.16 13.53
N LYS A 144 -7.56 1.83 13.53
CA LYS A 144 -8.15 1.00 12.46
C LYS A 144 -9.68 0.93 12.45
N MET A 145 -10.33 1.38 13.52
CA MET A 145 -11.80 1.36 13.64
C MET A 145 -12.41 2.67 13.15
N THR A 146 -11.73 3.78 13.39
CA THR A 146 -12.22 5.14 13.12
C THR A 146 -11.49 5.83 11.97
N GLY A 147 -10.32 5.32 11.58
CA GLY A 147 -9.45 5.91 10.57
C GLY A 147 -8.65 7.12 11.04
N GLN A 148 -8.90 7.65 12.24
CA GLN A 148 -8.23 8.84 12.77
C GLN A 148 -6.74 8.56 13.05
N ALA A 149 -5.88 9.50 12.66
CA ALA A 149 -4.45 9.42 12.90
C ALA A 149 -4.00 10.36 14.02
N GLN A 150 -3.05 9.89 14.83
CA GLN A 150 -2.33 10.69 15.81
C GLN A 150 -0.86 10.79 15.41
N VAL A 151 -0.31 12.00 15.36
CA VAL A 151 1.13 12.21 15.19
C VAL A 151 1.86 11.74 16.45
N ILE A 152 2.75 10.75 16.29
CA ILE A 152 3.55 10.21 17.39
C ILE A 152 5.00 10.72 17.34
N HIS A 153 5.50 11.11 16.16
CA HIS A 153 6.82 11.72 16.02
C HIS A 153 6.92 12.59 14.76
N SER A 154 7.83 13.57 14.78
CA SER A 154 8.16 14.42 13.64
C SER A 154 9.66 14.43 13.40
N PHE A 155 10.09 13.97 12.23
CA PHE A 155 11.45 13.98 11.76
C PHE A 155 11.68 15.24 10.90
N PRO A 156 12.44 16.24 11.36
CA PRO A 156 12.61 17.48 10.61
C PRO A 156 13.43 17.25 9.34
N ASN A 157 12.99 17.86 8.23
CA ASN A 157 13.67 17.83 6.92
C ASN A 157 13.83 16.42 6.32
N ILE A 158 12.94 15.49 6.66
CA ILE A 158 12.88 14.14 6.09
C ILE A 158 11.55 13.96 5.36
N VAL A 159 11.58 13.25 4.24
CA VAL A 159 10.38 12.86 3.49
C VAL A 159 10.35 11.34 3.39
N PHE A 160 9.20 10.74 3.67
CA PHE A 160 8.97 9.31 3.51
C PHE A 160 8.00 9.07 2.35
N TYR A 161 8.42 8.24 1.40
CA TYR A 161 7.60 7.85 0.23
C TYR A 161 7.03 6.43 0.34
N GLY A 162 7.45 5.68 1.35
CA GLY A 162 6.99 4.32 1.58
C GLY A 162 7.42 3.81 2.95
N ALA A 163 6.84 2.69 3.35
CA ALA A 163 7.11 1.97 4.58
C ALA A 163 6.89 0.47 4.35
N ALA A 164 7.77 -0.34 4.91
CA ALA A 164 7.61 -1.79 4.94
C ALA A 164 7.98 -2.28 6.34
N SER A 165 7.20 -3.23 6.86
CA SER A 165 7.54 -3.97 8.08
C SER A 165 7.79 -5.43 7.72
N SER A 166 8.68 -6.08 8.46
CA SER A 166 8.80 -7.53 8.38
C SER A 166 7.64 -8.18 9.11
N ALA A 167 7.09 -9.26 8.55
CA ALA A 167 6.05 -10.06 9.20
C ALA A 167 6.52 -10.76 10.51
N MET A 168 7.83 -10.78 10.79
CA MET A 168 8.36 -11.39 11.99
C MET A 168 8.43 -10.40 13.16
N ARG A 169 7.48 -10.60 14.08
CA ARG A 169 7.24 -9.96 15.39
C ARG A 169 6.62 -8.58 15.37
#